data_AF-A0A1C6L3N3-F1
#
_entry.id   AF-A0A1C6L3N3-F1
#
_cell.length_a   1.000
_cell.length_b   1.000
_cell.length_c   1.000
_cell.angle_alpha   90.00
_cell.angle_beta   90.00
_cell.angle_gamma   90.00
#
_symmetry.space_group_name_H-M   'P 1'
#
loop_
_entity.id
_entity.type
_entity.pdbx_description
1 polymer ?
#
loop_
_entity_poly.entity_id
_entity_poly.type
_entity_poly.pdbx_seq_one_letter_code
_entity_poly.pdbx_strand_id
1 'polypeptide(L)'
;MKKITTHSKSGLFLMEMIFVLLFLGLTCGVCVRLFAASYMARVHAREDSHIQELITSAGEILEGTDGTVQNFLALMPDGVADQDSICYYFDRHWQNTSEENAFYKMRLVCSASDKVKEVQITFVKLQNANEEPSLYAQTIRFPVFSTKEGADS
;
A
#
# COMPACT_ATOMS: atom_id res chain seq x y z
N MET A 1 -80.80 -13.40 0.21
CA MET A 1 -79.51 -14.12 0.24
C MET A 1 -78.42 -13.17 -0.21
N LYS A 2 -77.56 -12.70 0.70
CA LYS A 2 -76.46 -11.76 0.37
C LYS A 2 -75.24 -12.57 -0.04
N LYS A 3 -74.86 -12.48 -1.32
CA LYS A 3 -73.71 -13.19 -1.89
C LYS A 3 -72.43 -12.49 -1.42
N ILE A 4 -71.71 -13.10 -0.48
CA ILE A 4 -70.39 -12.61 -0.04
C ILE A 4 -69.40 -13.01 -1.15
N THR A 5 -68.95 -12.03 -1.92
CA THR A 5 -67.87 -12.20 -2.88
C THR A 5 -66.53 -12.21 -2.13
N THR A 6 -65.93 -13.37 -1.98
CA THR A 6 -64.61 -13.57 -1.37
C THR A 6 -63.50 -13.08 -2.31
N HIS A 7 -63.10 -11.82 -2.15
CA HIS A 7 -61.97 -11.22 -2.86
C HIS A 7 -60.66 -11.29 -2.03
N SER A 8 -60.31 -12.47 -1.52
CA SER A 8 -59.22 -12.61 -0.52
C SER A 8 -57.97 -13.37 -0.98
N LYS A 9 -57.90 -13.88 -2.22
CA LYS A 9 -56.73 -14.65 -2.69
C LYS A 9 -55.63 -13.81 -3.37
N SER A 10 -55.99 -12.74 -4.09
CA SER A 10 -55.00 -11.92 -4.82
C SER A 10 -54.21 -10.95 -3.91
N GLY A 11 -54.83 -10.45 -2.83
CA GLY A 11 -54.17 -9.53 -1.90
C GLY A 11 -53.14 -10.23 -0.99
N LEU A 12 -53.38 -11.49 -0.63
CA LEU A 12 -52.45 -12.28 0.19
C LEU A 12 -51.15 -12.58 -0.57
N PHE A 13 -51.27 -12.96 -1.85
CA PHE A 13 -50.12 -13.19 -2.75
C PHE A 13 -49.33 -11.90 -3.02
N LEU A 14 -50.03 -10.78 -3.21
CA LEU A 14 -49.39 -9.47 -3.39
C LEU A 14 -48.60 -9.05 -2.14
N MET A 15 -49.18 -9.22 -0.96
CA MET A 15 -48.55 -8.87 0.32
C MET A 15 -47.28 -9.69 0.56
N GLU A 16 -47.32 -11.00 0.28
CA GLU A 16 -46.15 -11.88 0.38
C GLU A 16 -45.03 -11.45 -0.58
N MET A 17 -45.39 -11.14 -1.83
CA MET A 17 -44.42 -10.70 -2.83
C MET A 17 -43.79 -9.35 -2.47
N ILE A 18 -44.56 -8.42 -1.90
CA ILE A 18 -44.03 -7.15 -1.36
C ILE A 18 -43.03 -7.41 -0.23
N PHE A 19 -43.33 -8.28 0.74
CA PHE A 19 -42.38 -8.59 1.80
C PHE A 19 -41.09 -9.21 1.27
N VAL A 20 -41.18 -10.16 0.32
CA VAL A 20 -39.99 -10.77 -0.30
C VAL A 20 -39.14 -9.71 -1.00
N LEU A 21 -39.75 -8.79 -1.75
CA LEU A 21 -39.03 -7.70 -2.40
C LEU A 21 -38.43 -6.70 -1.41
N LEU A 22 -39.10 -6.42 -0.29
CA LEU A 22 -38.56 -5.57 0.76
C LEU A 22 -37.33 -6.21 1.42
N PHE A 23 -37.39 -7.48 1.81
CA PHE A 23 -36.22 -8.19 2.37
C PHE A 23 -35.10 -8.34 1.34
N LEU A 24 -35.42 -8.64 0.09
CA LEU A 24 -34.44 -8.70 -1.00
C LEU A 24 -33.78 -7.34 -1.24
N GLY A 25 -34.56 -6.25 -1.23
CA GLY A 25 -34.06 -4.89 -1.40
C GLY A 25 -33.16 -4.44 -0.25
N LEU A 26 -33.56 -4.72 0.99
CA LEU A 26 -32.77 -4.41 2.18
C LEU A 26 -31.45 -5.20 2.21
N THR A 27 -31.49 -6.49 1.93
CA THR A 27 -30.28 -7.33 1.88
C THR A 27 -29.36 -6.89 0.73
N CYS A 28 -29.89 -6.62 -0.47
CA CYS A 28 -29.12 -6.09 -1.59
C CYS A 28 -28.39 -4.78 -1.23
N GLY A 29 -29.08 -3.85 -0.55
CA GLY A 29 -28.45 -2.61 -0.08
C GLY A 29 -27.29 -2.84 0.89
N VAL A 30 -27.44 -3.76 1.84
CA VAL A 30 -26.37 -4.16 2.77
C VAL A 30 -25.21 -4.82 2.03
N CYS A 31 -25.49 -5.72 1.08
CA CYS A 31 -24.48 -6.39 0.27
C CYS A 31 -23.62 -5.40 -0.54
N VAL A 32 -24.23 -4.38 -1.15
CA VAL A 32 -23.49 -3.33 -1.89
C VAL A 32 -22.60 -2.52 -0.97
N ARG A 33 -23.09 -2.15 0.23
CA ARG A 33 -22.28 -1.45 1.23
C ARG A 33 -21.08 -2.27 1.68
N LEU A 34 -21.29 -3.56 1.95
CA LEU A 34 -20.22 -4.47 2.34
C LEU A 34 -19.19 -4.65 1.22
N PHE A 35 -19.65 -4.75 -0.03
CA PHE A 35 -18.76 -4.83 -1.19
C PHE A 35 -17.96 -3.54 -1.41
N ALA A 36 -18.58 -2.37 -1.25
CA ALA A 36 -17.88 -1.09 -1.33
C ALA A 36 -16.81 -0.98 -0.23
N ALA A 37 -17.14 -1.36 1.00
CA ALA A 37 -16.19 -1.36 2.11
C ALA A 37 -15.02 -2.34 1.88
N SER A 38 -15.30 -3.56 1.41
CA SER A 38 -14.25 -4.54 1.12
C SER A 38 -13.38 -4.13 -0.07
N TYR A 39 -13.97 -3.46 -1.07
CA TYR A 39 -13.21 -2.88 -2.18
C TYR A 39 -12.24 -1.79 -1.70
N MET A 40 -12.68 -0.86 -0.84
CA MET A 40 -11.80 0.15 -0.25
C MET A 40 -10.68 -0.48 0.58
N ALA A 41 -11.00 -1.49 1.41
CA ALA A 41 -10.01 -2.22 2.20
C ALA A 41 -8.98 -2.92 1.30
N ARG A 42 -9.41 -3.50 0.17
CA ARG A 42 -8.51 -4.12 -0.82
C ARG A 42 -7.58 -3.11 -1.48
N VAL A 43 -8.08 -1.91 -1.79
CA VAL A 43 -7.24 -0.85 -2.39
C VAL A 43 -6.14 -0.44 -1.40
N HIS A 44 -6.49 -0.24 -0.13
CA HIS A 44 -5.51 0.11 0.89
C HIS A 44 -4.51 -1.02 1.16
N ALA A 45 -4.98 -2.26 1.31
CA ALA A 45 -4.10 -3.42 1.50
C ALA A 45 -3.12 -3.63 0.33
N ARG A 46 -3.52 -3.28 -0.90
CA ARG A 46 -2.64 -3.34 -2.06
C ARG A 46 -1.52 -2.28 -1.98
N GLU A 47 -1.85 -1.06 -1.58
CA GLU A 47 -0.88 0.01 -1.33
C GLU A 47 0.12 -0.41 -0.24
N ASP A 48 -0.36 -0.94 0.89
CA ASP A 48 0.50 -1.44 1.97
C ASP A 48 1.39 -2.60 1.53
N SER A 49 0.86 -3.52 0.71
CA SER A 49 1.63 -4.67 0.20
C SER A 49 2.82 -4.21 -0.65
N HIS A 50 2.62 -3.24 -1.54
CA HIS A 50 3.69 -2.70 -2.38
C HIS A 50 4.72 -1.92 -1.57
N ILE A 51 4.28 -1.14 -0.59
CA ILE A 51 5.18 -0.43 0.34
C ILE A 51 6.05 -1.42 1.09
N GLN A 52 5.44 -2.48 1.63
CA GLN A 52 6.16 -3.50 2.37
C GLN A 52 7.16 -4.25 1.49
N GLU A 53 6.79 -4.59 0.26
CA GLU A 53 7.70 -5.23 -0.71
C GLU A 53 8.95 -4.37 -0.98
N LEU A 54 8.76 -3.06 -1.21
CA LEU A 54 9.86 -2.12 -1.43
C LEU A 54 10.74 -1.92 -0.18
N ILE A 55 10.13 -1.86 1.00
CA ILE A 55 10.87 -1.78 2.28
C ILE A 55 11.70 -3.04 2.50
N THR A 56 11.11 -4.21 2.27
CA THR A 56 11.81 -5.49 2.39
C THR A 56 12.97 -5.54 1.41
N SER A 57 12.75 -5.18 0.15
CA SER A 57 13.81 -5.13 -0.86
C SER A 57 14.94 -4.16 -0.48
N ALA A 58 14.61 -2.96 -0.01
CA ALA A 58 15.61 -2.00 0.48
C ALA A 58 16.36 -2.51 1.72
N GLY A 59 15.68 -3.25 2.60
CA GLY A 59 16.27 -3.91 3.76
C GLY A 59 17.24 -5.03 3.37
N GLU A 60 16.87 -5.88 2.40
CA GLU A 60 17.72 -6.93 1.85
C GLU A 60 18.98 -6.35 1.18
N ILE A 61 18.83 -5.26 0.41
CA ILE A 61 19.95 -4.53 -0.17
C ILE A 61 20.85 -3.97 0.93
N LEU A 62 20.28 -3.34 1.96
CA LEU A 62 21.04 -2.82 3.09
C LEU A 62 21.79 -3.94 3.80
N GLU A 63 21.17 -5.09 4.04
CA GLU A 63 21.78 -6.24 4.72
C GLU A 63 22.93 -6.82 3.89
N GLY A 64 22.74 -7.01 2.59
CA GLY A 64 23.71 -7.61 1.67
C GLY A 64 24.85 -6.70 1.23
N THR A 65 24.77 -5.39 1.45
CA THR A 65 25.76 -4.41 0.97
C THR A 65 26.31 -3.54 2.10
N ASP A 66 27.21 -2.61 1.79
CA ASP A 66 27.73 -1.62 2.76
C ASP A 66 26.73 -0.50 3.09
N GLY A 67 25.56 -0.47 2.44
CA GLY A 67 24.55 0.57 2.61
C GLY A 67 24.85 1.87 1.88
N THR A 68 25.79 1.88 0.92
CA THR A 68 26.08 3.05 0.09
C THR A 68 25.05 3.27 -1.01
N VAL A 69 24.85 4.53 -1.39
CA VAL A 69 23.93 4.94 -2.46
C VAL A 69 24.25 4.23 -3.78
N GLN A 70 25.54 4.05 -4.13
CA GLN A 70 25.94 3.34 -5.35
C GLN A 70 25.45 1.89 -5.38
N ASN A 71 25.52 1.17 -4.26
CA ASN A 71 25.07 -0.22 -4.19
C ASN A 71 23.55 -0.34 -4.31
N PHE A 72 22.81 0.61 -3.74
CA PHE A 72 21.37 0.72 -3.95
C PHE A 72 21.02 0.97 -5.41
N LEU A 73 21.70 1.88 -6.10
CA LEU A 73 21.48 2.13 -7.53
C LEU A 73 21.88 0.95 -8.41
N ALA A 74 22.90 0.18 -8.04
CA ALA A 74 23.32 -0.99 -8.79
C ALA A 74 22.26 -2.12 -8.77
N LEU A 75 21.57 -2.28 -7.63
CA LEU A 75 20.54 -3.30 -7.43
C LEU A 75 19.13 -2.80 -7.78
N MET A 76 18.92 -1.47 -7.73
CA MET A 76 17.65 -0.81 -8.05
C MET A 76 17.93 0.46 -8.90
N PRO A 77 18.09 0.32 -10.23
CA PRO A 77 18.64 1.38 -11.09
C PRO A 77 17.68 2.51 -11.44
N ASP A 78 16.39 2.38 -11.16
CA ASP A 78 15.36 3.40 -11.47
C ASP A 78 15.37 4.61 -10.51
N GLY A 79 16.34 4.66 -9.59
CA GLY A 79 16.46 5.69 -8.58
C GLY A 79 17.21 6.92 -9.07
N VAL A 80 16.73 8.10 -8.66
CA VAL A 80 17.45 9.36 -8.82
C VAL A 80 18.24 9.63 -7.53
N ALA A 81 19.56 9.47 -7.58
CA ALA A 81 20.41 9.77 -6.43
C ALA A 81 20.67 11.27 -6.25
N ASP A 82 20.61 11.71 -5.01
CA ASP A 82 20.90 13.05 -4.53
C ASP A 82 21.76 12.96 -3.26
N GLN A 83 23.08 13.10 -3.42
CA GLN A 83 24.09 12.97 -2.36
C GLN A 83 23.95 11.65 -1.56
N ASP A 84 23.34 11.71 -0.38
CA ASP A 84 23.11 10.58 0.54
C ASP A 84 21.67 10.01 0.46
N SER A 85 20.87 10.52 -0.46
CA SER A 85 19.48 10.10 -0.66
C SER A 85 19.22 9.57 -2.06
N ILE A 86 18.20 8.73 -2.20
CA ILE A 86 17.73 8.22 -3.48
C ILE A 86 16.22 8.38 -3.54
N CYS A 87 15.72 8.97 -4.62
CA CYS A 87 14.29 9.11 -4.87
C CYS A 87 13.84 8.16 -5.98
N TYR A 88 12.80 7.38 -5.71
CA TYR A 88 12.11 6.55 -6.68
C TYR A 88 10.69 7.06 -6.87
N TYR A 89 10.22 7.02 -8.10
CA TYR A 89 8.97 7.61 -8.52
C TYR A 89 8.09 6.54 -9.16
N PHE A 90 6.85 6.41 -8.66
CA PHE A 90 5.92 5.39 -9.13
C PHE A 90 4.59 6.01 -9.57
N ASP A 91 3.98 5.41 -10.59
CA ASP A 91 2.65 5.77 -11.07
C ASP A 91 1.53 5.22 -10.15
N ARG A 92 0.27 5.40 -10.54
CA ARG A 92 -0.90 4.84 -9.80
C ARG A 92 -0.93 3.32 -9.72
N HIS A 93 -0.18 2.64 -10.57
CA HIS A 93 -0.11 1.17 -10.65
C HIS A 93 1.17 0.62 -10.00
N TRP A 94 1.95 1.46 -9.29
CA TRP A 94 3.23 1.08 -8.69
C TRP A 94 4.30 0.69 -9.71
N GLN A 95 4.25 1.25 -10.91
CA GLN A 95 5.28 1.10 -11.93
C GLN A 95 6.23 2.29 -11.92
N ASN A 96 7.50 2.04 -12.19
CA ASN A 96 8.53 3.07 -12.28
C ASN A 96 8.17 4.10 -13.35
N THR A 97 8.26 5.38 -13.00
CA THR A 97 7.91 6.49 -13.89
C THR A 97 8.83 7.70 -13.63
N SER A 98 8.80 8.68 -14.52
CA SER A 98 9.42 9.98 -14.30
C SER A 98 8.72 10.77 -13.20
N GLU A 99 9.45 11.70 -12.56
CA GLU A 99 8.95 12.58 -11.49
C GLU A 99 7.69 13.37 -11.89
N GLU A 100 7.60 13.82 -13.14
CA GLU A 100 6.47 14.59 -13.68
C GLU A 100 5.14 13.82 -13.69
N ASN A 101 5.19 12.49 -13.85
CA ASN A 101 4.00 11.62 -13.89
C ASN A 101 3.83 10.83 -12.59
N ALA A 102 4.69 11.10 -11.61
CA ALA A 102 4.73 10.35 -10.37
C ALA A 102 3.51 10.63 -9.51
N PHE A 103 2.99 9.56 -8.94
CA PHE A 103 1.89 9.58 -8.00
C PHE A 103 2.36 9.24 -6.59
N TYR A 104 3.36 8.37 -6.51
CA TYR A 104 4.04 7.98 -5.29
C TYR A 104 5.53 8.29 -5.41
N LYS A 105 6.12 8.69 -4.30
CA LYS A 105 7.56 8.92 -4.17
C LYS A 105 8.07 8.12 -2.98
N MET A 106 9.11 7.32 -3.21
CA MET A 106 9.88 6.67 -2.16
C MET A 106 11.22 7.39 -2.05
N ARG A 107 11.56 7.91 -0.87
CA ARG A 107 12.86 8.48 -0.56
C ARG A 107 13.61 7.54 0.37
N LEU A 108 14.79 7.11 -0.05
CA LEU A 108 15.77 6.43 0.78
C LEU A 108 16.79 7.47 1.23
N VAL A 109 17.14 7.50 2.51
CA VAL A 109 18.27 8.27 3.05
C VAL A 109 19.21 7.29 3.71
N CYS A 110 20.38 7.11 3.12
CA CYS A 110 21.38 6.18 3.62
C CYS A 110 22.26 6.89 4.65
N SER A 111 22.55 6.23 5.76
CA SER A 111 23.47 6.71 6.79
C SER A 111 24.32 5.54 7.26
N ALA A 112 25.60 5.55 6.90
CA ALA A 112 26.54 4.51 7.27
C ALA A 112 27.57 5.04 8.28
N SER A 113 27.81 4.26 9.32
CA SER A 113 28.86 4.46 10.32
C SER A 113 29.66 3.17 10.46
N ASP A 114 30.86 3.25 11.04
CA ASP A 114 31.77 2.10 11.25
C ASP A 114 31.15 0.91 12.03
N LYS A 115 30.01 1.14 12.70
CA LYS A 115 29.34 0.12 13.53
C LYS A 115 27.94 -0.24 13.05
N VAL A 116 27.29 0.64 12.30
CA VAL A 116 25.88 0.50 11.93
C VAL A 116 25.67 1.12 10.56
N LYS A 117 24.98 0.39 9.70
CA LYS A 117 24.42 0.90 8.45
C LYS A 117 22.92 1.06 8.63
N GLU A 118 22.40 2.22 8.27
CA GLU A 118 21.01 2.61 8.42
C GLU A 118 20.47 3.12 7.09
N VAL A 119 19.21 2.79 6.80
CA VAL A 119 18.44 3.44 5.73
C VAL A 119 17.11 3.91 6.30
N GLN A 120 16.77 5.17 6.04
CA GLN A 120 15.45 5.72 6.32
C GLN A 120 14.65 5.75 5.02
N ILE A 121 13.50 5.09 5.04
CA ILE A 121 12.61 4.95 3.90
C ILE A 121 11.35 5.76 4.19
N THR A 122 11.05 6.72 3.32
CA THR A 122 9.87 7.57 3.44
C THR A 122 9.04 7.50 2.16
N PHE A 123 7.78 7.13 2.28
CA PHE A 123 6.80 7.12 1.19
C PHE A 123 5.92 8.35 1.27
N VAL A 124 5.75 9.04 0.14
CA VAL A 124 4.93 10.23 0.00
C VAL A 124 3.98 10.05 -1.18
N LYS A 125 2.73 10.46 -0.99
CA LYS A 125 1.72 10.48 -2.06
C LYS A 125 1.62 11.91 -2.62
N LEU A 126 1.98 12.08 -3.89
CA LEU A 126 2.14 13.39 -4.53
C LEU A 126 0.83 14.06 -4.97
N GLN A 127 -0.33 13.46 -4.67
CA GLN A 127 -1.63 13.92 -5.15
C GLN A 127 -2.15 15.22 -4.53
N ASN A 128 -1.64 15.65 -3.37
CA ASN A 128 -2.12 16.84 -2.67
C ASN A 128 -0.99 17.85 -2.54
N ALA A 129 -1.00 18.88 -3.39
CA ALA A 129 0.01 19.94 -3.43
C ALA A 129 0.14 20.80 -2.16
N ASN A 130 -0.68 20.56 -1.12
CA ASN A 130 -0.75 21.42 0.07
C ASN A 130 -0.31 20.76 1.38
N GLU A 131 -0.21 19.43 1.45
CA GLU A 131 0.39 18.73 2.58
C GLU A 131 1.13 17.52 1.99
N GLU A 132 2.41 17.37 2.32
CA GLU A 132 3.11 16.09 2.23
C GLU A 132 2.85 15.32 3.55
N PRO A 133 1.68 14.69 3.80
CA PRO A 133 1.67 13.69 4.83
C PRO A 133 2.49 12.53 4.27
N SER A 134 3.65 12.27 4.87
CA SER A 134 4.34 11.01 4.66
C SER A 134 3.32 9.89 4.88
N LEU A 135 3.07 9.12 3.83
CA LEU A 135 2.11 8.02 3.87
C LEU A 135 2.63 6.92 4.81
N TYR A 136 3.96 6.74 4.81
CA TYR A 136 4.65 5.78 5.65
C TYR A 136 6.12 6.17 5.79
N ALA A 137 6.72 5.92 6.96
CA ALA A 137 8.15 6.10 7.18
C ALA A 137 8.70 4.99 8.07
N GLN A 138 9.81 4.39 7.68
CA GLN A 138 10.46 3.32 8.42
C GLN A 138 11.98 3.42 8.33
N THR A 139 12.64 3.21 9.46
CA THR A 139 14.10 3.13 9.54
C THR A 139 14.52 1.68 9.71
N ILE A 140 15.43 1.20 8.86
CA ILE A 140 16.05 -0.12 8.96
C ILE A 140 17.52 0.05 9.33
N ARG A 141 18.00 -0.77 10.27
CA ARG A 141 19.38 -0.70 10.78
C ARG A 141 19.98 -2.08 10.89
N PHE A 142 21.20 -2.23 10.41
CA PHE A 142 22.00 -3.42 10.58
C PHE A 142 23.37 -3.09 11.20
N PRO A 143 23.89 -3.95 12.08
CA PRO A 143 25.26 -3.82 12.56
C PRO A 143 26.25 -4.06 11.41
N VAL A 144 27.33 -3.28 11.39
CA VAL A 144 28.48 -3.50 10.51
C VAL A 144 29.46 -4.37 11.29
N PHE A 145 29.64 -5.61 10.84
CA PHE A 145 30.64 -6.49 11.41
C PHE A 145 31.98 -6.25 10.71
N SER A 146 32.90 -5.55 11.37
CA SER A 146 34.29 -5.50 10.91
C SER A 146 34.89 -6.90 11.06
N THR A 147 35.21 -7.54 9.94
CA THR A 147 36.02 -8.75 9.90
C THR A 147 37.44 -8.39 10.34
N LYS A 148 37.69 -8.33 11.65
CA LYS A 148 39.04 -8.47 12.18
C LYS A 148 39.37 -9.96 12.18
N GLU A 149 39.70 -10.50 11.01
CA GLU A 149 40.55 -11.67 10.97
C GLU A 149 41.96 -11.21 11.32
N GLY A 150 42.42 -11.60 12.51
CA GLY A 150 43.81 -11.51 12.89
C GLY A 150 44.62 -12.40 11.96
N ALA A 151 45.32 -11.78 11.01
CA ALA A 151 46.56 -12.34 10.49
C ALA A 151 47.68 -11.92 11.47
N ASP A 152 47.74 -12.58 12.62
CA ASP A 152 48.96 -12.69 13.41
C ASP A 152 49.57 -14.04 13.05
N SER A 153 50.56 -14.03 12.16
CA SER A 153 51.58 -15.07 11.93
C SER A 153 52.70 -14.51 11.07
#